data_AF-A0A0K8JIW6-F1
#
_entry.id   AF-A0A0K8JIW6-F1
#
_cell.length_a   1.000
_cell.length_b   1.000
_cell.length_c   1.000
_cell.angle_alpha   90.00
_cell.angle_beta   90.00
_cell.angle_gamma   90.00
#
_symmetry.space_group_name_H-M   'P 1'
#
loop_
_entity.id
_entity.type
_entity.pdbx_description
1 polymer ?
#
loop_
_entity_poly.entity_id
_entity_poly.type
_entity_poly.pdbx_seq_one_letter_code
_entity_poly.pdbx_strand_id
1 'polypeptide(L)' 'MADEPLNSQICEELVRLLRIQRHDFINHIQVIHAMLQLGRSEKAIQYIEDLAKDPSLLSDALSQHVKKAECKEKNNPVKF' A
#
# COMPACT_ATOMS: atom_id res chain seq x y z
N MET A 1 18.89 -22.58 -19.72
CA MET A 1 17.72 -21.67 -19.78
C MET A 1 16.67 -22.19 -18.81
N ALA A 2 16.67 -21.69 -17.57
CA ALA A 2 15.72 -22.15 -16.54
C ALA A 2 15.48 -21.07 -15.45
N ASP A 3 15.26 -19.81 -15.85
CA ASP A 3 14.97 -18.70 -14.91
C ASP A 3 13.63 -17.98 -15.19
N GLU A 4 12.74 -18.55 -15.99
CA GLU A 4 11.57 -17.82 -16.50
C GLU A 4 10.31 -17.75 -15.59
N PRO A 5 9.99 -18.68 -14.67
CA PRO A 5 8.73 -18.60 -13.93
C PRO A 5 8.78 -17.69 -12.68
N LEU A 6 9.96 -17.46 -12.11
CA LEU A 6 10.11 -16.69 -10.87
C LEU A 6 9.99 -15.17 -11.11
N ASN A 7 10.56 -14.68 -12.20
CA ASN A 7 10.48 -13.26 -12.55
C ASN A 7 9.04 -12.81 -12.84
N SER A 8 8.22 -13.65 -13.48
CA SER A 8 6.82 -13.30 -13.78
C SER A 8 5.98 -13.08 -12.52
N GLN A 9 6.14 -13.93 -11.49
CA GLN A 9 5.39 -13.80 -10.23
C GLN A 9 5.82 -12.57 -9.42
N ILE A 10 7.12 -12.25 -9.42
CA ILE A 10 7.62 -11.01 -8.78
C ILE A 10 7.05 -9.78 -9.50
N CYS A 11 6.96 -9.81 -10.83
CA CYS A 11 6.37 -8.73 -11.60
C CYS A 11 4.87 -8.53 -11.30
N GLU A 12 4.09 -9.61 -11.18
CA GLU A 12 2.66 -9.53 -10.87
C GLU A 12 2.40 -8.95 -9.47
N GLU A 13 3.17 -9.38 -8.48
CA GLU A 13 3.05 -8.85 -7.11
C GLU A 13 3.53 -7.39 -7.01
N LEU A 14 4.59 -7.01 -7.73
CA LEU A 14 5.02 -5.62 -7.80
C LEU A 14 3.94 -4.74 -8.45
N VAL A 15 3.33 -5.20 -9.55
CA VAL A 15 2.22 -4.49 -10.20
C VAL A 15 1.03 -4.35 -9.26
N ARG A 16 0.72 -5.39 -8.48
CA ARG A 16 -0.33 -5.33 -7.46
C ARG A 16 -0.03 -4.28 -6.39
N LEU A 17 1.18 -4.25 -5.85
CA LEU A 17 1.62 -3.26 -4.85
C LEU A 17 1.51 -1.83 -5.40
N LEU A 18 1.99 -1.60 -6.61
CA LEU A 18 1.88 -0.31 -7.28
C LEU A 18 0.43 0.15 -7.47
N ARG A 19 -0.50 -0.78 -7.73
CA ARG A 19 -1.94 -0.45 -7.84
C ARG A 19 -2.53 0.01 -6.51
N ILE A 20 -2.16 -0.64 -5.41
CA ILE A 20 -2.61 -0.26 -4.05
C ILE A 20 -2.04 1.12 -3.70
N GLN A 21 -0.73 1.32 -3.86
CA GLN A 21 -0.09 2.61 -3.61
C GLN A 21 -0.72 3.74 -4.44
N ARG A 22 -1.01 3.49 -5.72
CA ARG A 22 -1.69 4.46 -6.58
C ARG A 22 -3.10 4.78 -6.10
N HIS A 23 -3.85 3.78 -5.65
CA HIS A 23 -5.19 3.99 -5.10
C HIS A 23 -5.13 4.91 -3.88
N ASP A 24 -4.25 4.63 -2.93
CA ASP A 24 -4.12 5.40 -1.70
C ASP A 24 -3.67 6.83 -1.99
N PHE A 25 -2.70 7.01 -2.90
CA PHE A 25 -2.30 8.33 -3.38
C PHE A 25 -3.48 9.13 -3.96
N ILE A 26 -4.28 8.52 -4.86
CA ILE A 26 -5.45 9.19 -5.44
C ILE A 26 -6.46 9.54 -4.35
N ASN A 27 -6.68 8.65 -3.38
CA ASN A 27 -7.60 8.89 -2.28
C ASN A 27 -7.16 10.10 -1.43
N HIS A 28 -5.86 10.21 -1.07
CA HIS A 28 -5.34 11.37 -0.36
C HIS A 28 -5.58 12.68 -1.12
N ILE A 29 -5.35 12.68 -2.44
CA ILE A 29 -5.62 13.84 -3.30
C ILE A 29 -7.13 14.17 -3.34
N GLN A 30 -8.00 13.17 -3.42
CA GLN A 30 -9.46 13.37 -3.41
C GLN A 30 -9.93 13.98 -2.09
N VAL A 31 -9.40 13.53 -0.95
CA VAL A 31 -9.70 14.08 0.37
C VAL A 31 -9.27 15.55 0.46
N ILE A 32 -8.05 15.86 0.03
CA ILE A 32 -7.55 17.26 -0.01
C ILE A 32 -8.44 18.11 -0.92
N HIS A 33 -8.74 17.63 -2.13
CA HIS A 33 -9.60 18.34 -3.07
C HIS A 33 -10.99 18.62 -2.48
N ALA A 34 -11.61 17.63 -1.83
CA ALA A 34 -12.90 17.82 -1.17
C ALA A 34 -12.84 18.85 -0.04
N MET A 35 -11.76 18.86 0.77
CA MET A 35 -11.57 19.88 1.81
C MET A 35 -11.47 21.28 1.21
N LEU A 36 -10.72 21.44 0.12
CA LEU A 36 -10.58 22.72 -0.58
C LEU A 36 -11.92 23.20 -1.19
N GLN A 37 -12.69 22.30 -1.82
CA GLN A 37 -14.02 22.61 -2.36
C GLN A 37 -15.00 23.08 -1.29
N LEU A 38 -14.86 22.57 -0.06
CA LEU A 38 -15.68 22.98 1.09
C LEU A 38 -15.16 24.23 1.80
N GLY A 39 -14.11 24.89 1.27
CA GLY A 39 -13.48 26.07 1.89
C GLY A 39 -12.74 25.77 3.19
N ARG A 40 -12.39 24.49 3.46
CA ARG A 40 -11.70 24.05 4.68
C ARG A 40 -10.18 24.03 4.48
N SER A 41 -9.61 25.15 4.04
CA SER A 41 -8.20 25.24 3.63
C SER A 41 -7.23 24.89 4.76
N GLU A 42 -7.49 25.34 5.99
CA GLU A 42 -6.63 25.04 7.14
C GLU A 42 -6.59 23.54 7.44
N LYS A 43 -7.73 22.85 7.29
CA LYS A 43 -7.79 21.39 7.45
C LYS A 43 -7.05 20.65 6.34
N ALA A 44 -7.13 21.15 5.11
CA ALA A 44 -6.38 20.59 3.99
C ALA A 44 -4.87 20.71 4.21
N ILE A 45 -4.40 21.86 4.70
CA ILE A 45 -3.00 22.09 5.07
C ILE A 45 -2.56 21.14 6.17
N GLN A 46 -3.33 21.07 7.26
CA GLN A 46 -3.03 20.14 8.36
C GLN A 46 -2.96 18.69 7.88
N TYR A 47 -3.91 18.27 7.04
CA TYR A 47 -3.91 16.93 6.47
C TYR A 47 -2.64 16.64 5.65
N ILE A 48 -2.18 17.60 4.84
CA ILE A 48 -0.94 17.47 4.06
C ILE A 48 0.28 17.36 4.98
N GLU A 49 0.35 18.19 6.04
CA GLU A 49 1.45 18.12 7.00
C GLU A 49 1.49 16.80 7.76
N ASP A 50 0.32 16.30 8.18
CA ASP A 50 0.20 15.01 8.85
C ASP A 50 0.62 13.88 7.89
N LEU A 51 0.16 13.94 6.64
CA LEU A 51 0.51 12.99 5.59
C LEU A 51 2.01 12.96 5.29
N ALA A 52 2.66 14.13 5.28
CA ALA A 52 4.10 14.25 5.05
C ALA A 52 4.94 13.71 6.21
N LYS A 53 4.40 13.72 7.42
CA LYS A 53 5.05 13.19 8.63
C LYS A 53 4.77 11.71 8.85
N ASP A 54 3.80 11.13 8.13
CA ASP A 54 3.37 9.76 8.34
C ASP A 54 4.28 8.75 7.62
N PRO A 55 5.09 7.96 8.36
CA PRO A 55 5.90 6.90 7.76
C PRO A 55 5.06 5.73 7.21
N SER A 56 3.77 5.65 7.57
CA SER A 56 2.84 4.61 7.13
C SER A 56 2.49 4.70 5.64
N LEU A 57 2.70 5.86 5.01
CA LEU A 57 2.34 6.13 3.62
C LEU A 57 2.92 5.12 2.60
N LEU A 58 4.11 4.60 2.91
CA LEU A 58 4.76 3.52 2.16
C LEU A 58 4.73 2.20 2.94
N SER A 59 4.80 2.29 4.28
CA SER A 59 4.92 1.11 5.15
C SER A 59 3.65 0.29 5.23
N ASP A 60 2.44 0.87 5.15
CA ASP A 60 1.20 0.11 5.31
C ASP A 60 0.91 -0.78 4.11
N ALA A 61 1.17 -0.28 2.90
CA ALA A 61 1.10 -1.07 1.67
C ALA A 61 2.10 -2.24 1.69
N LEU A 62 3.26 -2.09 2.35
CA LEU A 62 4.25 -3.17 2.50
C LEU A 62 3.91 -4.11 3.67
N SER A 63 3.47 -3.56 4.81
CA SER A 63 3.19 -4.29 6.05
C SER A 63 1.96 -5.18 5.95
N GLN A 64 0.93 -4.75 5.20
CA GLN A 64 -0.22 -5.61 4.88
C GLN A 64 0.18 -6.82 4.02
N HIS A 65 1.31 -6.75 3.30
CA HIS A 65 1.84 -7.84 2.49
C HIS A 65 2.72 -8.81 3.30
N VAL A 66 3.54 -8.32 4.24
CA VAL A 66 4.33 -9.19 5.15
C VAL A 66 3.41 -10.12 5.95
N LYS A 67 2.31 -9.59 6.50
CA LYS A 67 1.33 -10.41 7.26
C LYS A 67 0.67 -11.51 6.42
N LYS A 68 0.56 -11.35 5.10
CA LYS A 68 0.02 -12.38 4.19
C LYS A 68 1.02 -13.48 3.87
N ALA A 69 2.33 -13.20 3.88
CA ALA A 69 3.37 -14.22 3.76
C ALA A 69 3.41 -15.12 5.01
N GLU A 70 3.33 -14.52 6.20
CA GLU A 70 3.37 -15.25 7.48
C GLU A 70 2.14 -16.15 7.73
N CYS A 71 0.97 -15.82 7.17
CA CYS A 71 -0.21 -16.69 7.24
C CYS A 71 -0.14 -17.91 6.31
N LYS A 72 0.74 -17.93 5.29
CA LYS A 72 0.94 -19.10 4.43
C LYS A 72 1.91 -20.12 5.01
N GLU A 73 2.83 -19.73 5.89
CA GLU A 73 3.79 -20.66 6.52
C GLU A 73 3.20 -21.46 7.69
N LYS A 74 2.14 -20.98 8.36
CA LYS A 74 1.56 -21.67 9.53
C LYS A 74 0.58 -22.80 9.22
N ASN A 75 0.40 -23.17 7.95
CA ASN A 75 -0.61 -24.17 7.55
C ASN A 75 -0.02 -25.42 6.87
N ASN A 76 1.16 -25.87 7.32
CA ASN A 76 1.60 -27.24 7.08
C ASN A 76 1.55 -28.02 8.40
N PRO A 77 0.49 -28.79 8.70
CA PRO A 77 0.56 -29.76 9.77
C PRO A 77 1.55 -30.83 9.32
N VAL A 78 2.73 -30.84 9.94
CA VAL A 78 3.68 -31.94 9.83
C VAL A 78 2.97 -33.19 10.30
N LYS A 79 2.57 -34.04 9.35
CA LYS A 79 2.05 -35.37 9.63
C LYS A 79 3.22 -36.26 10.03
N PHE A 80 3.18 -36.75 11.26
CA PHE A 80 3.87 -37.98 11.68
C PHE A 80 2.81 -38.99 12.09
#